data_AF-A0A800DBI6-F1
#
_entry.id   AF-A0A800DBI6-F1
#
_cell.length_a   1.000
_cell.length_b   1.000
_cell.length_c   1.000
_cell.angle_alpha   90.00
_cell.angle_beta   90.00
_cell.angle_gamma   90.00
#
_symmetry.space_group_name_H-M   'P 1'
#
loop_
_entity.id
_entity.type
_entity.pdbx_description
1 polymer ?
#
loop_
_entity_poly.entity_id
_entity_poly.type
_entity_poly.pdbx_seq_one_letter_code
_entity_poly.pdbx_strand_id
1 'polypeptide(L)' 'MAQFAFVYKDENLFVAQGIEGIASQGETQEEAIENLKEALLLYYEDNEPLVKNDYIVTSFVLHSKSSTSQYDKIRV' A
#
# COMPACT_ATOMS: atom_id res chain seq x y z
N MET A 1 -3.24 16.80 5.46
CA MET A 1 -2.57 15.65 6.11
C MET A 1 -1.81 14.90 5.03
N ALA A 2 -0.58 14.46 5.31
CA ALA A 2 0.17 13.59 4.43
C ALA A 2 0.16 12.20 5.05
N GLN A 3 -0.26 11.19 4.30
CA GLN A 3 -0.38 9.81 4.77
C GLN A 3 0.22 8.85 3.75
N PHE A 4 0.90 7.82 4.24
CA PHE A 4 1.45 6.75 3.42
C PHE A 4 0.41 5.65 3.25
N ALA A 5 0.32 5.16 2.03
CA ALA A 5 -0.43 3.96 1.71
C ALA A 5 0.47 3.01 0.92
N PHE A 6 0.37 1.73 1.21
CA PHE A 6 0.95 0.68 0.37
C PHE A 6 -0.10 0.23 -0.63
N VAL A 7 0.24 0.26 -1.92
CA VAL A 7 -0.64 -0.22 -2.98
C VAL A 7 -0.04 -1.49 -3.56
N TYR A 8 -0.81 -2.56 -3.58
CA TYR A 8 -0.43 -3.84 -4.15
C TYR A 8 -1.62 -4.47 -4.87
N LYS A 9 -1.35 -5.46 -5.73
CA LYS A 9 -2.40 -6.21 -6.40
C LYS A 9 -2.68 -7.49 -5.63
N ASP A 10 -3.94 -7.75 -5.34
CA ASP A 10 -4.44 -8.98 -4.74
C ASP A 10 -5.53 -9.57 -5.63
N GLU A 11 -5.31 -10.78 -6.12
CA GLU A 11 -6.10 -11.40 -7.18
C GLU A 11 -6.37 -10.45 -8.37
N ASN A 12 -7.63 -10.02 -8.54
CA ASN A 12 -8.09 -9.16 -9.62
C ASN A 12 -8.19 -7.68 -9.23
N LEU A 13 -7.96 -7.35 -7.96
CA LEU A 13 -8.16 -6.00 -7.42
C LEU A 13 -6.83 -5.38 -6.98
N PHE A 14 -6.79 -4.05 -6.98
CA PHE A 14 -5.77 -3.29 -6.26
C PHE A 14 -6.23 -3.07 -4.84
N VAL A 15 -5.34 -3.32 -3.89
CA VAL A 15 -5.54 -3.03 -2.46
C VAL A 15 -4.68 -1.83 -2.11
N ALA A 16 -5.30 -0.79 -1.56
CA ALA A 16 -4.61 0.33 -0.95
C ALA A 16 -4.74 0.20 0.58
N GLN A 17 -3.61 0.05 1.27
CA GLN A 17 -3.57 -0.14 2.72
C GLN A 17 -2.94 1.06 3.41
N GLY A 18 -3.71 1.70 4.30
CA GLY A 18 -3.30 2.82 5.15
C GLY A 18 -2.89 2.38 6.55
N ILE A 19 -3.12 3.25 7.53
CA ILE A 19 -2.78 2.98 8.94
C ILE A 19 -3.82 2.10 9.62
N GLU A 20 -3.47 1.55 10.77
CA GLU A 20 -4.41 0.87 11.69
C GLU A 20 -5.30 -0.21 11.05
N GLY A 21 -4.78 -0.88 10.02
CA GLY A 21 -5.51 -1.92 9.31
C GLY A 21 -6.61 -1.41 8.38
N ILE A 22 -6.75 -0.09 8.22
CA ILE A 22 -7.66 0.52 7.24
C ILE A 22 -7.10 0.25 5.85
N ALA A 23 -7.91 -0.39 5.02
CA ALA A 23 -7.60 -0.67 3.64
C ALA A 23 -8.86 -0.53 2.79
N SER A 24 -8.66 -0.30 1.51
CA SER A 24 -9.71 -0.30 0.50
C SER A 24 -9.24 -1.08 -0.72
N GLN A 25 -10.19 -1.38 -1.61
CA GLN A 25 -9.94 -2.08 -2.86
C GLN A 25 -10.53 -1.31 -4.04
N GLY A 26 -10.00 -1.55 -5.24
CA GLY A 26 -10.51 -1.00 -6.50
C GLY A 26 -10.05 -1.82 -7.71
N GLU A 27 -10.75 -1.69 -8.82
CA GLU A 27 -10.36 -2.32 -10.10
C GLU A 27 -9.11 -1.65 -10.69
N THR A 28 -8.87 -0.39 -10.32
CA THR A 28 -7.68 0.40 -10.68
C THR A 28 -6.91 0.85 -9.44
N GLN A 29 -5.64 1.22 -9.61
CA GLN A 29 -4.83 1.77 -8.51
C GLN A 29 -5.44 3.07 -7.98
N GLU A 30 -5.89 3.93 -8.89
CA GLU A 30 -6.51 5.21 -8.61
C GLU A 30 -7.79 5.05 -7.79
N GLU A 31 -8.64 4.10 -8.17
CA GLU A 31 -9.87 3.79 -7.44
C GLU A 31 -9.58 3.26 -6.03
N ALA A 32 -8.63 2.33 -5.88
CA ALA A 32 -8.24 1.84 -4.57
C ALA A 32 -7.74 3.00 -3.68
N ILE A 33 -6.93 3.91 -4.23
CA ILE A 33 -6.42 5.08 -3.48
C ILE A 33 -7.54 6.04 -3.07
N GLU A 34 -8.48 6.37 -3.96
CA GLU A 34 -9.59 7.27 -3.62
C GLU A 34 -10.51 6.63 -2.57
N ASN A 35 -10.80 5.34 -2.70
CA ASN A 35 -11.57 4.59 -1.70
C ASN A 35 -10.86 4.58 -0.33
N LEU A 36 -9.52 4.50 -0.32
CA LEU A 36 -8.75 4.52 0.94
C LEU A 36 -8.83 5.91 1.60
N LYS A 37 -8.76 6.97 0.79
CA LYS A 37 -8.85 8.35 1.26
C LYS A 37 -10.20 8.62 1.90
N GLU A 38 -11.30 8.14 1.33
CA GLU A 38 -12.63 8.24 1.94
C GLU A 38 -12.70 7.49 3.27
N ALA A 39 -12.21 6.24 3.31
CA ALA A 39 -12.20 5.44 4.52
C ALA A 39 -11.38 6.08 5.66
N LEU A 40 -10.24 6.68 5.33
CA LEU A 40 -9.40 7.40 6.29
C LEU A 40 -10.07 8.69 6.78
N LEU A 41 -10.77 9.43 5.90
CA LEU A 41 -11.53 10.61 6.31
C LEU A 41 -12.60 10.24 7.33
N LEU A 42 -13.39 9.19 7.07
CA LEU A 42 -14.39 8.69 8.02
C LEU A 42 -13.76 8.27 9.36
N TYR A 43 -12.64 7.56 9.33
CA TYR A 43 -11.92 7.19 10.54
C TYR A 43 -11.50 8.43 11.36
N TYR A 44 -11.00 9.47 10.70
CA TYR A 44 -10.57 10.71 11.37
C TYR A 44 -11.71 11.64 11.79
N GLU A 45 -12.88 11.53 11.17
CA GLU A 45 -14.10 12.21 11.65
C GLU A 45 -14.49 11.69 13.04
N ASP A 46 -14.38 10.37 13.25
CA ASP A 46 -14.71 9.71 14.52
C ASP A 46 -13.55 9.72 15.53
N ASN A 47 -12.31 9.85 15.04
CA ASN A 47 -11.09 9.83 15.85
C ASN A 47 -10.26 11.08 15.56
N GLU A 48 -10.24 12.06 16.49
CA GLU A 48 -9.38 13.25 16.31
C GLU A 48 -7.94 12.80 16.02
N PRO A 49 -7.32 13.26 14.91
CA PRO A 49 -5.98 12.84 14.57
C PRO A 49 -5.03 13.30 15.68
N LEU A 50 -4.44 12.32 16.38
CA LEU A 50 -3.45 12.56 17.40
C LEU A 50 -2.21 13.19 16.75
N VAL A 51 -2.13 14.52 16.87
CA VAL A 51 -0.93 15.36 16.77
C VAL A 51 -0.43 15.69 15.35
N LYS A 52 -0.25 17.00 15.13
CA LYS A 52 0.54 17.60 14.04
C LYS A 52 2.03 17.33 14.31
N ASN A 53 2.53 16.19 13.87
CA ASN A 53 3.96 15.86 13.95
C ASN A 53 4.68 16.31 12.66
N ASP A 54 5.86 16.92 12.82
CA ASP A 54 6.77 17.22 11.71
C ASP A 54 7.50 15.93 11.29
N TYR A 55 6.85 15.13 10.43
CA TYR A 55 7.45 13.89 9.93
C TYR A 55 8.48 14.19 8.83
N ILE A 56 9.72 13.69 8.99
CA ILE A 56 10.62 13.49 7.87
C ILE A 56 10.25 12.15 7.24
N VAL A 57 9.78 12.22 6.00
CA VAL A 57 9.36 11.06 5.23
C VAL A 57 10.49 10.65 4.31
N THR A 58 10.88 9.39 4.34
CA THR A 58 11.84 8.81 3.39
C THR A 58 11.31 7.46 2.91
N SER A 59 11.23 7.30 1.60
CA SER A 59 11.01 6.01 0.94
C SER A 59 12.27 5.65 0.13
N PHE A 60 12.65 4.38 0.13
CA PHE A 60 13.70 3.85 -0.72
C PHE A 60 13.22 2.53 -1.32
N VAL A 61 13.51 2.31 -2.60
CA VAL A 61 13.13 1.08 -3.30
C VAL A 61 14.38 0.25 -3.53
N LEU A 62 14.47 -0.90 -2.87
CA LEU A 62 15.53 -1.89 -3.12
C LEU A 62 15.13 -2.74 -4.32
N HIS A 63 15.92 -2.69 -5.39
CA HIS A 63 15.78 -3.58 -6.53
C HIS A 63 16.83 -4.70 -6.40
N SER A 64 16.39 -5.94 -6.13
CA SER A 64 17.28 -7.10 -6.27
C SER A 64 17.44 -7.44 -7.76
N LYS A 65 18.67 -7.60 -8.25
CA LYS A 65 18.88 -8.28 -9.54
C LYS A 65 18.42 -9.73 -9.38
N SER A 66 17.42 -10.16 -10.12
CA SER A 66 17.06 -11.57 -10.22
C SER A 66 18.24 -12.35 -10.81
N SER A 67 18.73 -13.34 -10.06
CA SER A 67 19.61 -14.37 -10.61
C SER A 67 18.76 -15.29 -11.50
N THR A 68 18.81 -15.05 -12.80
CA THR A 68 18.34 -16.04 -13.77
C THR A 68 19.30 -17.24 -13.80
N SER A 69 18.74 -18.46 -13.83
CA SER A 69 19.34 -19.75 -14.18
C SER A 69 19.94 -20.61 -13.04
N GLN A 70 19.14 -21.54 -12.47
CA GLN A 70 19.58 -22.92 -12.13
C GLN A 70 18.44 -23.88 -11.69
N TYR A 71 17.31 -23.98 -12.38
CA TYR A 71 16.34 -25.08 -12.11
C TYR A 71 15.87 -25.84 -13.36
N ASP A 72 16.69 -25.83 -14.42
CA ASP A 72 16.48 -26.60 -15.67
C ASP A 72 17.28 -27.92 -15.75
N LYS A 73 17.67 -28.48 -14.61
CA LYS A 73 18.14 -29.87 -14.49
C LYS A 73 17.56 -30.37 -13.17
N ILE A 74 16.52 -31.18 -13.17
CA ILE A 74 16.66 -32.63 -13.23
C ILE A 74 15.40 -33.22 -13.86
N ARG A 75 15.56 -33.85 -15.03
CA ARG A 75 14.79 -35.03 -15.41
C ARG A 75 15.42 -36.23 -14.71
N VAL A 76 14.64 -36.95 -13.91
CA VAL A 76 14.75 -38.42 -13.79
C VAL A 76 13.34 -38.96 -13.89
#